data_AF-A0A7Y3G0F8-F1
#
_entry.id   AF-A0A7Y3G0F8-F1
#
_cell.length_a   1.000
_cell.length_b   1.000
_cell.length_c   1.000
_cell.angle_alpha   90.00
_cell.angle_beta   90.00
_cell.angle_gamma   90.00
#
_symmetry.space_group_name_H-M   'P 1'
#
loop_
_entity.id
_entity.type
_entity.pdbx_description
1 polymer ?
#
loop_
_entity_poly.entity_id
_entity_poly.type
_entity_poly.pdbx_seq_one_letter_code
_entity_poly.pdbx_strand_id
1 'polypeptide(L)'
;MLRLLPVLLLVLTAGYWFAVVEEGGPYLLRNLIPLLVLLMLALITLYRGGGKWSGAGMRMPLGTLGFAVPALGLSVYLHYAYSVNLNEMFSHSQFPGRVFRYLPLYTLVAGGIGFAIGWIVGRNV
;
A
#
# COMPACT_ATOMS: atom_id res chain seq x y z
N MET A 1 -9.14 9.00 16.59
CA MET A 1 -7.86 8.26 16.51
C MET A 1 -8.02 6.74 16.53
N LEU A 2 -8.87 6.14 17.39
CA LEU A 2 -9.06 4.68 17.45
C LEU A 2 -9.36 4.01 16.10
N ARG A 3 -10.05 4.68 15.18
CA ARG A 3 -10.37 4.14 13.84
C ARG A 3 -9.20 4.10 12.86
N LEU A 4 -8.11 4.82 13.14
CA LEU A 4 -6.87 4.73 12.37
C LEU A 4 -6.01 3.55 12.81
N LEU A 5 -6.20 3.06 14.04
CA LEU A 5 -5.40 2.01 14.64
C LEU A 5 -5.29 0.74 13.78
N PRO A 6 -6.38 0.22 13.16
CA PRO A 6 -6.26 -0.95 12.29
C PRO A 6 -5.34 -0.70 11.08
N VAL A 7 -5.41 0.49 10.48
CA VAL A 7 -4.57 0.85 9.33
C VAL A 7 -3.11 1.01 9.76
N LEU A 8 -2.88 1.65 10.91
CA LEU A 8 -1.54 1.79 11.48
C LEU A 8 -0.90 0.43 11.76
N LEU A 9 -1.62 -0.46 12.45
CA LEU A 9 -1.14 -1.81 12.74
C LEU A 9 -0.86 -2.59 11.45
N LEU A 10 -1.74 -2.50 10.46
CA LEU A 10 -1.53 -3.16 9.16
C LEU A 10 -0.28 -2.64 8.45
N VAL A 11 -0.07 -1.32 8.43
CA VAL A 11 1.12 -0.68 7.84
C VAL A 11 2.40 -1.09 8.59
N LEU A 12 2.38 -1.13 9.92
CA LEU A 12 3.52 -1.55 10.72
C LEU A 12 3.85 -3.03 10.49
N THR A 13 2.84 -3.91 10.48
CA THR A 13 3.03 -5.34 10.21
C THR A 13 3.54 -5.58 8.80
N ALA A 14 3.00 -4.90 7.79
CA ALA A 14 3.48 -5.00 6.42
C ALA A 14 4.92 -4.48 6.28
N GLY A 15 5.23 -3.34 6.91
CA GLY A 15 6.59 -2.79 6.91
C GLY A 15 7.61 -3.69 7.60
N TYR A 16 7.24 -4.32 8.72
CA TYR A 16 8.05 -5.34 9.38
C TYR A 16 8.26 -6.55 8.47
N TRP A 17 7.20 -7.04 7.82
CA TRP A 17 7.30 -8.13 6.86
C TRP A 17 8.26 -7.79 5.70
N PHE A 18 8.20 -6.57 5.16
CA PHE A 18 9.12 -6.14 4.11
C PHE A 18 10.58 -6.14 4.61
N ALA A 19 10.81 -5.69 5.85
CA ALA A 19 12.14 -5.71 6.45
C ALA A 19 12.70 -7.13 6.59
N VAL A 20 11.86 -8.11 6.93
CA VAL A 20 12.22 -9.52 7.00
C VAL A 20 12.54 -10.09 5.61
N VAL A 21 11.67 -9.85 4.63
CA VAL A 21 11.82 -10.40 3.26
C VAL A 21 12.99 -9.78 2.50
N GLU A 22 13.21 -8.48 2.67
CA GLU A 22 14.33 -7.77 2.02
C GLU A 22 15.63 -7.90 2.82
N GLU A 23 15.63 -8.54 4.00
CA GLU A 23 16.78 -8.66 4.92
C GLU A 23 17.44 -7.30 5.23
N GLY A 24 16.64 -6.24 5.37
CA GLY A 24 17.15 -4.88 5.55
C GLY A 24 17.84 -4.29 4.30
N GLY A 25 17.55 -4.85 3.12
CA GLY A 25 18.16 -4.48 1.85
C GLY A 25 17.97 -3.01 1.44
N PRO A 26 18.68 -2.58 0.38
CA PRO A 26 18.82 -1.17 0.02
C PRO A 26 17.52 -0.49 -0.46
N TYR A 27 16.47 -1.26 -0.73
CA TYR A 27 15.20 -0.75 -1.24
C TYR A 27 14.11 -0.63 -0.17
N LEU A 28 14.33 -1.19 1.03
CA LEU A 28 13.34 -1.25 2.11
C LEU A 28 12.68 0.10 2.39
N LEU A 29 13.49 1.13 2.65
CA LEU A 29 12.97 2.47 2.95
C LEU A 29 12.08 3.03 1.84
N ARG A 30 12.37 2.69 0.58
CA ARG A 30 11.56 3.12 -0.56
C ARG A 30 10.26 2.31 -0.65
N ASN A 31 10.29 1.01 -0.35
CA ASN A 31 9.11 0.15 -0.30
C ASN A 31 8.16 0.49 0.85
N LEU A 32 8.63 1.22 1.86
CA LEU A 32 7.76 1.77 2.91
C LEU A 32 6.99 3.03 2.46
N ILE A 33 7.44 3.74 1.43
CA ILE A 33 6.81 5.01 0.98
C ILE A 33 5.33 4.82 0.62
N PRO A 34 4.93 3.81 -0.20
CA PRO A 34 3.51 3.57 -0.49
C PRO A 34 2.67 3.34 0.76
N LEU A 35 3.21 2.63 1.77
CA LEU A 35 2.51 2.39 3.03
C LEU A 35 2.32 3.69 3.85
N LEU A 36 3.32 4.56 3.84
CA LEU A 36 3.24 5.88 4.49
C LEU A 36 2.21 6.79 3.81
N VAL A 37 2.16 6.77 2.46
CA VAL A 37 1.14 7.51 1.70
C VAL A 37 -0.26 6.96 2.02
N LEU A 38 -0.42 5.64 2.10
CA LEU A 38 -1.70 5.04 2.51
C LEU A 38 -2.11 5.51 3.91
N LEU A 39 -1.20 5.50 4.88
CA LEU A 39 -1.48 5.96 6.24
C LEU A 39 -1.88 7.45 6.26
N MET A 40 -1.19 8.27 5.46
CA MET A 40 -1.52 9.68 5.30
C MET A 40 -2.92 9.88 4.69
N LEU A 41 -3.27 9.14 3.64
CA LEU A 41 -4.60 9.19 3.02
C LEU A 41 -5.71 8.75 3.99
N ALA A 42 -5.46 7.71 4.79
CA ALA A 42 -6.35 7.26 5.84
C ALA A 42 -6.55 8.34 6.92
N LEU A 43 -5.47 9.00 7.34
CA LEU A 43 -5.52 10.12 8.29
C LEU A 43 -6.34 11.29 7.73
N ILE A 44 -6.08 11.70 6.48
CA ILE A 44 -6.82 12.79 5.81
C ILE A 44 -8.30 12.43 5.70
N THR A 45 -8.61 11.18 5.34
CA THR A 45 -10.00 10.69 5.21
C THR A 45 -10.74 10.83 6.54
N LEU A 46 -10.14 10.35 7.64
CA LEU A 46 -10.74 10.45 8.96
C LEU A 46 -10.82 11.90 9.45
N TYR A 47 -9.78 12.71 9.21
CA TYR A 47 -9.77 14.12 9.60
C TYR A 47 -10.91 14.89 8.93
N ARG A 48 -11.06 14.75 7.61
CA ARG A 48 -12.14 15.41 6.85
C ARG A 48 -13.53 14.93 7.27
N GLY A 49 -13.67 13.66 7.65
CA GLY A 49 -14.93 13.09 8.11
C GLY A 49 -15.21 13.25 9.61
N GLY A 50 -14.50 14.12 10.34
CA GLY A 50 -14.72 14.32 11.77
C GLY A 50 -14.49 13.06 12.61
N GLY A 51 -13.52 12.24 12.22
CA GLY A 51 -13.23 10.94 12.83
C GLY A 51 -14.10 9.78 12.32
N LYS A 52 -15.00 10.00 11.36
CA LYS A 52 -15.78 8.95 10.69
C LYS A 52 -15.28 8.76 9.26
N TRP A 53 -15.17 7.50 8.80
CA TRP A 53 -14.73 7.19 7.45
C TRP A 53 -15.62 7.88 6.40
N SER A 54 -16.93 7.67 6.48
CA SER A 54 -17.92 8.28 5.57
C SER A 54 -18.42 9.67 6.00
N GLY A 55 -17.79 10.31 7.00
CA GLY A 55 -18.33 11.54 7.61
C GLY A 55 -18.39 12.76 6.67
N ALA A 56 -17.62 12.75 5.59
CA ALA A 56 -17.60 13.78 4.55
C ALA A 56 -17.92 13.20 3.15
N GLY A 57 -18.75 12.15 3.11
CA GLY A 57 -19.09 11.40 1.90
C GLY A 57 -18.08 10.29 1.56
N MET A 58 -18.34 9.58 0.46
CA MET A 58 -17.62 8.34 0.12
C MET A 58 -16.38 8.53 -0.77
N ARG A 59 -16.15 9.73 -1.33
CA ARG A 59 -14.98 10.03 -2.18
C ARG A 59 -13.64 9.69 -1.54
N MET A 60 -13.35 10.24 -0.36
CA MET A 60 -12.07 10.04 0.35
C MET A 60 -11.89 8.58 0.79
N PRO A 61 -12.89 7.90 1.40
CA PRO A 61 -12.80 6.48 1.73
C PRO A 61 -12.55 5.57 0.54
N LEU A 62 -13.33 5.72 -0.53
CA LEU A 62 -13.21 4.85 -1.70
C LEU A 62 -11.92 5.14 -2.46
N GLY A 63 -11.48 6.40 -2.54
CA GLY A 63 -10.15 6.73 -3.07
C GLY A 63 -9.04 6.09 -2.23
N THR A 64 -9.08 6.22 -0.91
CA THR A 64 -8.07 5.60 -0.01
C THR A 64 -8.06 4.08 -0.15
N LEU A 65 -9.22 3.45 -0.24
CA LEU A 65 -9.36 2.01 -0.48
C LEU A 65 -8.77 1.62 -1.84
N GLY A 66 -9.06 2.39 -2.89
CA GLY A 66 -8.51 2.17 -4.22
C GLY A 66 -6.99 2.29 -4.25
N PHE A 67 -6.42 3.23 -3.50
CA PHE A 67 -4.96 3.34 -3.33
C PHE A 67 -4.37 2.14 -2.58
N ALA A 68 -5.08 1.65 -1.55
CA ALA A 68 -4.61 0.55 -0.72
C ALA A 68 -4.41 -0.75 -1.49
N VAL A 69 -5.23 -1.00 -2.53
CA VAL A 69 -5.16 -2.26 -3.30
C VAL A 69 -3.77 -2.44 -3.94
N PRO A 70 -3.21 -1.49 -4.70
CA PRO A 70 -1.83 -1.62 -5.18
C PRO A 70 -0.79 -1.37 -4.08
N ALA A 71 -0.95 -0.33 -3.26
CA ALA A 71 0.08 0.06 -2.28
C ALA A 71 0.37 -1.03 -1.23
N LEU A 72 -0.68 -1.75 -0.82
CA LEU A 72 -0.59 -2.82 0.18
C LEU A 72 -0.68 -4.19 -0.49
N GLY A 73 -1.71 -4.42 -1.32
CA GLY A 73 -1.97 -5.74 -1.91
C GLY A 73 -0.86 -6.20 -2.86
N LEU A 74 -0.50 -5.38 -3.86
CA LEU A 74 0.58 -5.73 -4.79
C LEU A 74 1.93 -5.81 -4.08
N SER A 75 2.21 -4.88 -3.16
CA SER A 75 3.46 -4.89 -2.39
C SER A 75 3.59 -6.17 -1.57
N VAL A 76 2.59 -6.51 -0.75
CA VAL A 76 2.61 -7.72 0.09
C VAL A 76 2.66 -8.98 -0.78
N TYR A 77 1.91 -9.02 -1.89
CA TYR A 77 1.94 -10.13 -2.83
C TYR A 77 3.36 -10.37 -3.38
N LEU A 78 4.06 -9.33 -3.84
CA LEU A 78 5.39 -9.49 -4.40
C LEU A 78 6.44 -9.85 -3.35
N HIS A 79 6.33 -9.32 -2.13
CA HIS A 79 7.20 -9.76 -1.02
C HIS A 79 6.95 -11.23 -0.67
N TYR A 80 5.68 -11.66 -0.61
CA TYR A 80 5.34 -13.06 -0.40
C TYR A 80 5.88 -13.94 -1.53
N ALA A 81 5.60 -13.58 -2.78
CA ALA A 81 6.05 -14.32 -3.96
C ALA A 81 7.58 -14.45 -3.97
N TYR A 82 8.30 -13.39 -3.60
CA TYR A 82 9.75 -13.42 -3.46
C TYR A 82 10.20 -14.36 -2.35
N SER A 83 9.58 -14.28 -1.16
CA SER A 83 9.98 -15.07 0.02
C SER A 83 9.87 -16.59 -0.18
N VAL A 84 8.93 -17.06 -1.00
CA VAL A 84 8.73 -18.49 -1.27
C VAL A 84 9.12 -18.89 -2.69
N ASN A 85 9.69 -17.96 -3.46
CA ASN A 85 9.94 -18.11 -4.90
C ASN A 85 8.73 -18.71 -5.64
N LEU A 86 7.57 -18.07 -5.47
CA LEU A 86 6.27 -18.57 -5.93
C LEU A 86 6.30 -18.93 -7.41
N ASN A 87 5.99 -20.19 -7.73
CA ASN A 87 6.01 -20.74 -9.09
C ASN A 87 7.34 -20.50 -9.84
N GLU A 88 8.47 -20.53 -9.13
CA GLU A 88 9.80 -20.32 -9.71
C GLU A 88 9.98 -18.94 -10.38
N MET A 89 9.15 -17.97 -10.03
CA MET A 89 9.08 -16.63 -10.64
C MET A 89 10.43 -15.91 -10.67
N PHE A 90 11.31 -16.20 -9.71
CA PHE A 90 12.62 -15.56 -9.56
C PHE A 90 13.81 -16.46 -9.91
N SER A 91 13.57 -17.74 -10.22
CA SER A 91 14.63 -18.76 -10.42
C SER A 91 15.58 -18.44 -11.58
N HIS A 92 15.10 -17.76 -12.62
CA HIS A 92 15.90 -17.42 -13.81
C HIS A 92 16.46 -16.00 -13.78
N SER A 93 16.24 -15.24 -12.70
CA SER A 93 16.76 -13.89 -12.56
C SER A 93 18.15 -13.91 -11.92
N GLN A 94 19.13 -13.29 -12.57
CA GLN A 94 20.46 -13.09 -11.97
C GLN A 94 20.41 -12.15 -10.76
N PHE A 95 19.39 -11.29 -10.65
CA PHE A 95 19.27 -10.29 -9.59
C PHE A 95 17.80 -10.14 -9.16
N PRO A 96 17.24 -11.15 -8.48
CA PRO A 96 15.80 -11.21 -8.21
C PRO A 96 15.31 -10.06 -7.33
N GLY A 97 16.13 -9.61 -6.36
CA GLY A 97 15.80 -8.48 -5.48
C GLY A 97 15.67 -7.11 -6.19
N ARG A 98 16.02 -6.99 -7.48
CA ARG A 98 15.80 -5.74 -8.24
C ARG A 98 14.33 -5.40 -8.44
N VAL A 99 13.41 -6.36 -8.29
CA VAL A 99 11.96 -6.09 -8.35
C VAL A 99 11.57 -4.98 -7.35
N PHE A 100 12.16 -5.02 -6.16
CA PHE A 100 11.95 -4.05 -5.07
C PHE A 100 12.46 -2.65 -5.38
N ARG A 101 13.35 -2.48 -6.36
CA ARG A 101 13.78 -1.16 -6.83
C ARG A 101 12.65 -0.40 -7.50
N TYR A 102 11.81 -1.10 -8.25
CA TYR A 102 10.76 -0.51 -9.08
C TYR A 102 9.39 -0.53 -8.39
N LEU A 103 9.20 -1.47 -7.48
CA LEU A 103 7.96 -1.69 -6.74
C LEU A 103 7.34 -0.40 -6.14
N PRO A 104 8.10 0.53 -5.53
CA PRO A 104 7.52 1.75 -4.96
C PRO A 104 6.86 2.63 -6.01
N LEU A 105 7.51 2.79 -7.16
CA LEU A 105 6.98 3.63 -8.23
C LEU A 105 5.73 3.01 -8.84
N TYR A 106 5.76 1.71 -9.13
CA TYR A 106 4.61 1.00 -9.67
C TYR A 106 3.40 1.07 -8.74
N THR A 107 3.62 0.85 -7.45
CA THR A 107 2.54 0.84 -6.45
C THR A 107 2.01 2.24 -6.15
N LEU A 108 2.85 3.28 -6.18
CA LEU A 108 2.41 4.67 -6.09
C LEU A 108 1.58 5.10 -7.30
N VAL A 109 2.02 4.78 -8.52
CA VAL A 109 1.30 5.13 -9.75
C VAL A 109 -0.02 4.37 -9.85
N ALA A 110 0.02 3.04 -9.71
CA ALA A 110 -1.17 2.20 -9.72
C ALA A 110 -2.11 2.58 -8.57
N GLY A 111 -1.57 2.86 -7.38
CA GLY A 111 -2.32 3.34 -6.23
C GLY A 111 -2.98 4.69 -6.51
N GLY A 112 -2.27 5.62 -7.14
CA GLY A 112 -2.83 6.92 -7.55
C GLY A 112 -3.98 6.78 -8.55
N ILE A 113 -3.87 5.85 -9.50
CA ILE A 113 -4.96 5.51 -10.42
C ILE A 113 -6.14 4.91 -9.64
N GLY A 114 -5.89 3.94 -8.75
CA GLY A 114 -6.92 3.35 -7.89
C GLY A 114 -7.62 4.40 -7.02
N PHE A 115 -6.87 5.37 -6.50
CA PHE A 115 -7.41 6.50 -5.76
C PHE A 115 -8.34 7.34 -6.63
N ALA A 116 -7.91 7.71 -7.83
CA ALA A 116 -8.71 8.51 -8.74
C ALA A 116 -10.03 7.79 -9.11
N ILE A 117 -9.97 6.49 -9.39
CA ILE A 117 -11.16 5.67 -9.66
C ILE A 117 -12.10 5.68 -8.45
N GLY A 118 -11.61 5.32 -7.26
CA GLY A 118 -12.43 5.30 -6.05
C GLY A 118 -13.02 6.67 -5.71
N TRP A 119 -12.26 7.74 -5.92
CA TRP A 119 -12.71 9.12 -5.74
C TRP A 119 -13.85 9.50 -6.68
N ILE A 120 -13.76 9.11 -7.95
CA ILE A 120 -14.80 9.36 -8.96
C ILE A 120 -16.05 8.56 -8.63
N VAL A 121 -15.90 7.27 -8.30
CA VAL A 121 -17.03 6.40 -7.93
C VAL A 121 -17.75 6.92 -6.69
N GLY A 122 -17.01 7.36 -5.67
CA GLY A 122 -17.58 7.91 -4.43
C GLY A 122 -18.30 9.25 -4.57
N ARG A 123 -18.45 9.78 -5.79
CA ARG A 123 -19.37 10.89 -6.10
C ARG A 123 -20.83 10.47 -6.09
N ASN A 124 -21.08 9.22 -6.45
CA ASN A 124 -22.41 8.69 -6.75
C ASN A 124 -22.92 7.73 -5.65
N VAL A 125 -22.22 7.67 -4.53
CA VAL A 125 -22.54 6.87 -3.33
C VAL A 125 -22.72 7.83 -2.16
#